data_AF-A0A2N9I1D3-F1
#
_entry.id   AF-A0A2N9I1D3-F1
#
_cell.length_a   1.000
_cell.length_b   1.000
_cell.length_c   1.000
_cell.angle_alpha   90.00
_cell.angle_beta   90.00
_cell.angle_gamma   90.00
#
_symmetry.space_group_name_H-M   'P 1'
#
loop_
_entity.id
_entity.type
_entity.pdbx_description
1 polymer ?
#
loop_
_entity_poly.entity_id
_entity_poly.type
_entity_poly.pdbx_seq_one_letter_code
_entity_poly.pdbx_strand_id
1 'polypeptide(L)'
;MISLAEYNVLDYEDKVVDGFYDIYGLSTDSANQGKMPSLTDLETNLGSSGFEVVMVNQRIDHALEELLQIAHRIALDCPVTEVVAQRLAELVTRHMGGPVKDANIMLARWMERRTELRTSLQTGVLPIGSFNVGLSRHRALLFKVLADKIKMPCRLVKGSHYTGIEDDAVNIIKLEDERL
;
A
#
# COMPACT_ATOMS: atom_id res chain seq x y z
N MET A 1 4.72 11.05 -13.07
CA MET A 1 3.70 10.57 -12.12
C MET A 1 3.62 9.07 -12.33
N ILE A 2 4.02 8.25 -11.34
CA ILE A 2 4.12 6.79 -11.50
C ILE A 2 2.91 6.18 -10.77
N SER A 3 2.15 5.34 -11.47
CA SER A 3 1.00 4.61 -10.94
C SER A 3 1.20 3.11 -11.16
N LEU A 4 0.77 2.30 -10.19
CA LEU A 4 0.80 0.84 -10.28
C LEU A 4 -0.40 0.25 -11.03
N ALA A 5 -1.34 1.08 -11.46
CA ALA A 5 -2.56 0.66 -12.14
C ALA A 5 -2.30 -0.01 -13.51
N GLU A 6 -1.14 0.21 -14.15
CA GLU A 6 -0.86 -0.31 -15.49
C GLU A 6 -0.21 -1.70 -15.52
N TYR A 7 0.47 -2.13 -14.45
CA TYR A 7 1.34 -3.32 -14.52
C TYR A 7 1.06 -4.39 -13.45
N ASN A 8 0.21 -4.12 -12.46
CA ASN A 8 -0.09 -5.02 -11.32
C ASN A 8 1.14 -5.53 -10.56
N VAL A 9 2.32 -4.95 -10.82
CA VAL A 9 3.61 -5.39 -10.31
C VAL A 9 4.51 -4.15 -10.09
N LEU A 10 5.18 -4.10 -8.94
CA LEU A 10 6.40 -3.32 -8.74
C LEU A 10 7.53 -4.32 -8.49
N ASP A 11 8.47 -4.42 -9.41
CA ASP A 11 9.59 -5.34 -9.32
C ASP A 11 10.61 -4.93 -8.24
N TYR A 12 11.67 -5.72 -8.06
CA TYR A 12 12.72 -5.48 -7.08
C TYR A 12 13.43 -4.13 -7.26
N GLU A 13 13.62 -3.72 -8.52
CA GLU A 13 14.29 -2.47 -8.89
C GLU A 13 13.36 -1.26 -8.80
N ASP A 14 12.05 -1.48 -8.91
CA ASP A 14 11.07 -0.40 -8.81
C ASP A 14 10.99 0.12 -7.37
N LYS A 15 10.96 1.45 -7.22
CA LYS A 15 10.86 2.12 -5.92
C LYS A 15 9.60 2.95 -5.85
N VAL A 16 8.89 2.84 -4.73
CA VAL A 16 7.79 3.74 -4.40
C VAL A 16 8.37 5.06 -3.89
N VAL A 17 8.08 6.15 -4.59
CA VAL A 17 8.60 7.49 -4.29
C VAL A 17 7.45 8.45 -3.92
N ASP A 18 7.80 9.59 -3.30
CA ASP A 18 6.81 10.62 -2.99
C ASP A 18 6.03 11.05 -4.26
N GLY A 19 4.71 11.09 -4.14
CA GLY A 19 3.79 11.37 -5.25
C GLY A 19 3.36 10.14 -6.04
N PHE A 20 3.83 8.94 -5.67
CA PHE A 20 3.23 7.69 -6.14
C PHE A 20 1.79 7.59 -5.65
N TYR A 21 0.92 7.06 -6.51
CA TYR A 21 -0.46 6.75 -6.14
C TYR A 21 -0.92 5.45 -6.78
N ASP A 22 -1.91 4.86 -6.14
CA ASP A 22 -2.48 3.58 -6.51
C ASP A 22 -4.00 3.70 -6.56
N ILE A 23 -4.63 3.07 -7.55
CA ILE A 23 -6.08 3.12 -7.75
C ILE A 23 -6.66 1.70 -7.70
N TYR A 24 -7.73 1.52 -6.94
CA TYR A 24 -8.49 0.26 -6.85
C TYR A 24 -9.96 0.49 -7.17
N GLY A 25 -10.66 -0.51 -7.72
CA GLY A 25 -12.11 -0.42 -8.00
C GLY A 25 -12.48 0.26 -9.33
N LEU A 26 -11.51 0.49 -10.23
CA LEU A 26 -11.82 0.75 -11.64
C LEU A 26 -12.13 -0.60 -12.29
N SER A 27 -13.41 -0.84 -12.65
CA SER A 27 -13.76 -2.01 -13.48
C SER A 27 -12.89 -2.01 -14.75
N THR A 28 -12.29 -3.16 -15.03
CA THR A 28 -11.50 -3.42 -16.25
C THR A 28 -12.39 -3.78 -17.46
N ASP A 29 -13.68 -3.42 -17.44
CA ASP A 29 -14.56 -3.55 -18.62
C ASP A 29 -14.02 -2.70 -19.77
N SER A 30 -13.22 -3.36 -20.59
CA SER A 30 -12.37 -2.89 -21.68
C SER A 30 -13.09 -2.28 -22.88
N ALA A 31 -14.37 -1.90 -22.74
CA ALA A 31 -15.15 -1.29 -23.81
C ALA A 31 -15.26 0.26 -23.72
N ASN A 32 -15.05 0.86 -22.53
CA ASN A 32 -15.31 2.29 -22.32
C ASN A 32 -14.16 3.02 -21.57
N GLN A 33 -12.90 2.67 -21.82
CA GLN A 33 -11.77 3.41 -21.25
C GLN A 33 -11.65 4.81 -21.87
N GLY A 34 -12.38 5.76 -21.26
CA GLY A 34 -11.91 7.13 -21.16
C GLY A 34 -10.59 7.16 -20.39
N LYS A 35 -9.66 7.98 -20.89
CA LYS A 35 -8.34 8.32 -20.35
C LYS A 35 -8.28 8.26 -18.80
N MET A 36 -7.23 7.66 -18.25
CA MET A 36 -6.95 7.62 -16.79
C MET A 36 -7.21 9.00 -16.15
N PRO A 37 -8.07 9.11 -15.13
CA PRO A 37 -8.37 10.39 -14.49
C PRO A 37 -7.10 10.98 -13.86
N SER A 38 -6.90 12.28 -14.03
CA SER A 38 -5.78 12.99 -13.41
C SER A 38 -5.99 13.12 -11.90
N LEU A 39 -4.93 13.37 -11.11
CA LEU A 39 -5.06 13.65 -9.67
C LEU A 39 -6.06 14.77 -9.38
N THR A 40 -6.11 15.80 -10.22
CA THR A 40 -7.06 16.91 -10.10
C THR A 40 -8.53 16.46 -10.31
N ASP A 41 -8.76 15.50 -11.19
CA ASP A 41 -10.09 14.90 -11.41
C ASP A 41 -10.50 13.99 -10.23
N LEU A 42 -9.52 13.40 -9.53
CA LEU A 42 -9.73 12.56 -8.35
C LEU A 42 -10.00 13.39 -7.09
N GLU A 43 -9.31 14.52 -6.94
CA GLU A 43 -9.45 15.46 -5.82
C GLU A 43 -10.80 16.19 -5.83
N THR A 44 -11.37 16.45 -7.01
CA THR A 44 -12.66 17.14 -7.16
C THR A 44 -13.88 16.24 -6.90
N ASN A 45 -13.68 14.92 -6.79
CA ASN A 45 -14.75 13.92 -6.68
C ASN A 45 -14.88 13.37 -5.24
N LEU A 46 -15.29 14.24 -4.32
CA LEU A 46 -15.36 13.93 -2.88
C LEU A 46 -16.41 12.87 -2.49
N GLY A 47 -17.38 12.55 -3.36
CA GLY A 47 -18.67 12.01 -2.89
C GLY A 47 -19.13 10.64 -3.39
N SER A 48 -18.58 10.06 -4.47
CA SER A 48 -19.21 8.86 -5.06
C SER A 48 -18.33 7.95 -5.90
N SER A 49 -17.02 8.15 -5.94
CA SER A 49 -16.17 7.30 -6.76
C SER A 49 -16.22 5.84 -6.28
N GLY A 50 -16.63 4.94 -7.18
CA GLY A 50 -16.56 3.49 -6.99
C GLY A 50 -15.12 2.97 -6.85
N PHE A 51 -14.14 3.86 -7.02
CA PHE A 51 -12.73 3.59 -6.86
C PHE A 51 -12.14 4.24 -5.60
N GLU A 52 -10.97 3.74 -5.21
CA GLU A 52 -10.16 4.15 -4.07
C GLU A 52 -8.81 4.61 -4.57
N VAL A 53 -8.35 5.78 -4.13
CA VAL A 53 -7.04 6.32 -4.49
C VAL A 53 -6.19 6.41 -3.24
N VAL A 54 -5.07 5.70 -3.24
CA VAL A 54 -4.11 5.66 -2.14
C VAL A 54 -2.84 6.37 -2.58
N MET A 55 -2.39 7.37 -1.82
CA MET A 55 -1.18 8.14 -2.12
C MET A 55 -0.05 7.83 -1.15
N VAL A 56 1.17 7.84 -1.65
CA VAL A 56 2.41 7.78 -0.86
C VAL A 56 3.13 9.11 -0.99
N ASN A 57 3.23 9.86 0.11
CA ASN A 57 3.95 11.12 0.15
C ASN A 57 4.35 11.48 1.59
N GLN A 58 5.61 11.24 1.95
CA GLN A 58 6.09 11.44 3.33
C GLN A 58 6.09 12.92 3.75
N ARG A 59 6.03 13.87 2.81
CA ARG A 59 6.07 15.31 3.12
C ARG A 59 4.78 15.84 3.73
N ILE A 60 3.67 15.16 3.46
CA ILE A 60 2.33 15.54 3.92
C ILE A 60 1.67 14.47 4.80
N ASP A 61 2.28 13.29 4.87
CA ASP A 61 1.81 12.14 5.65
C ASP A 61 2.78 11.88 6.82
N HIS A 62 2.55 12.57 7.94
CA HIS A 62 3.38 12.44 9.14
C HIS A 62 3.34 11.03 9.74
N ALA A 63 2.21 10.32 9.62
CA ALA A 63 2.11 8.95 10.09
C ALA A 63 3.03 8.03 9.26
N LEU A 64 3.10 8.24 7.94
CA LEU A 64 4.07 7.53 7.10
C LEU A 64 5.51 7.90 7.47
N GLU A 65 5.81 9.17 7.73
CA GLU A 65 7.14 9.61 8.17
C GLU A 65 7.60 8.87 9.44
N GLU A 66 6.74 8.76 10.45
CA GLU A 66 7.01 8.01 11.68
C GLU A 66 7.29 6.53 11.41
N LEU A 67 6.47 5.88 10.58
CA LEU A 67 6.65 4.47 10.20
C LEU A 67 7.98 4.25 9.48
N LEU A 68 8.38 5.16 8.59
CA LEU A 68 9.67 5.12 7.89
C LEU A 68 10.85 5.24 8.86
N GLN A 69 10.73 6.08 9.90
CA GLN A 69 11.75 6.19 10.95
C GLN A 69 11.86 4.90 11.77
N ILE A 70 10.73 4.28 12.13
CA ILE A 70 10.73 3.00 12.86
C ILE A 70 11.36 1.89 12.00
N ALA A 71 10.99 1.81 10.72
CA ALA A 71 11.58 0.85 9.79
C ALA A 71 13.10 1.01 9.68
N HIS A 72 13.59 2.26 9.61
CA HIS A 72 15.03 2.54 9.59
C HIS A 72 15.72 2.03 10.86
N ARG A 73 15.14 2.25 12.05
CA ARG A 73 15.69 1.72 13.31
C ARG A 73 15.71 0.19 13.33
N ILE A 74 14.64 -0.47 12.89
CA ILE A 74 14.58 -1.94 12.80
C ILE A 74 15.74 -2.50 11.98
N ALA A 75 16.06 -1.87 10.84
CA ALA A 75 17.15 -2.30 9.96
C ALA A 75 18.54 -2.02 10.55
N LEU A 76 18.70 -0.97 11.35
CA LEU A 76 19.97 -0.69 12.06
C LEU A 76 20.21 -1.66 13.22
N ASP A 77 19.15 -2.10 13.90
CA ASP A 77 19.23 -2.99 15.07
C ASP A 77 19.55 -4.45 14.69
N CYS A 78 19.33 -4.86 13.44
CA CYS A 78 19.46 -6.26 13.03
C CYS A 78 19.94 -6.38 11.57
N PRO A 79 21.06 -7.09 11.31
CA PRO A 79 21.55 -7.29 9.95
C PRO A 79 20.83 -8.42 9.21
N VAL A 80 20.08 -9.28 9.90
CA VAL A 80 19.45 -10.47 9.32
C VAL A 80 18.18 -10.08 8.57
N THR A 81 18.21 -10.18 7.23
CA THR A 81 17.10 -9.73 6.35
C THR A 81 15.77 -10.35 6.70
N GLU A 82 15.74 -11.65 7.04
CA GLU A 82 14.52 -12.37 7.42
C GLU A 82 13.88 -11.76 8.69
N VAL A 83 14.69 -11.49 9.71
CA VAL A 83 14.23 -10.89 10.97
C VAL A 83 13.75 -9.46 10.74
N VAL A 84 14.45 -8.68 9.93
CA VAL A 84 14.02 -7.32 9.56
C VAL A 84 12.68 -7.38 8.81
N ALA A 85 12.53 -8.29 7.84
CA ALA A 85 11.30 -8.48 7.10
C ALA A 85 10.12 -8.84 8.02
N GLN A 86 10.32 -9.75 8.97
CA GLN A 86 9.31 -10.11 9.95
C GLN A 86 8.90 -8.90 10.82
N ARG A 87 9.87 -8.15 11.34
CA ARG A 87 9.59 -6.95 12.15
C ARG A 87 8.87 -5.85 11.37
N LEU A 88 9.16 -5.69 10.08
CA LEU A 88 8.39 -4.79 9.20
C LEU A 88 6.96 -5.29 9.00
N ALA A 89 6.76 -6.59 8.79
CA ALA A 89 5.42 -7.17 8.63
C ALA A 89 4.58 -7.00 9.90
N GLU A 90 5.19 -7.15 11.07
CA GLU A 90 4.56 -6.88 12.37
C GLU A 90 4.22 -5.40 12.56
N LEU A 91 5.11 -4.49 12.14
CA LEU A 91 4.86 -3.04 12.17
C LEU A 91 3.64 -2.66 11.32
N VAL A 92 3.61 -3.11 10.06
CA VAL A 92 2.48 -2.90 9.15
C VAL A 92 1.20 -3.52 9.73
N THR A 93 1.30 -4.74 10.26
CA THR A 93 0.16 -5.46 10.82
C THR A 93 -0.44 -4.72 12.00
N ARG A 94 0.38 -4.24 12.94
CA ARG A 94 -0.08 -3.44 14.08
C ARG A 94 -0.69 -2.12 13.64
N HIS A 95 -0.06 -1.43 12.69
CA HIS A 95 -0.56 -0.15 12.18
C HIS A 95 -1.94 -0.30 11.54
N MET A 96 -2.15 -1.33 10.72
CA MET A 96 -3.32 -1.49 9.87
C MET A 96 -4.43 -2.38 10.45
N GLY A 97 -4.57 -2.42 11.78
CA GLY A 97 -5.72 -3.04 12.45
C GLY A 97 -5.52 -4.47 12.93
N GLY A 98 -4.27 -4.93 13.01
CA GLY A 98 -3.87 -6.19 13.64
C GLY A 98 -4.04 -7.44 12.76
N PRO A 99 -3.86 -8.64 13.34
CA PRO A 99 -4.14 -9.91 12.67
C PRO A 99 -5.60 -10.05 12.23
N VAL A 100 -5.83 -10.72 11.11
CA VAL A 100 -7.17 -10.86 10.50
C VAL A 100 -7.62 -12.31 10.61
N LYS A 101 -8.77 -12.54 11.27
CA LYS A 101 -9.40 -13.86 11.34
C LYS A 101 -10.48 -14.06 10.27
N ASP A 102 -11.11 -12.97 9.85
CA ASP A 102 -12.20 -12.96 8.88
C ASP A 102 -12.01 -11.76 7.93
N ALA A 103 -11.89 -12.06 6.64
CA ALA A 103 -11.64 -11.06 5.60
C ALA A 103 -12.86 -10.15 5.37
N ASN A 104 -14.08 -10.66 5.54
CA ASN A 104 -15.32 -9.89 5.37
C ASN A 104 -15.48 -8.88 6.52
N ILE A 105 -15.14 -9.27 7.75
CA ILE A 105 -15.14 -8.34 8.88
C ILE A 105 -14.10 -7.24 8.66
N MET A 106 -12.90 -7.57 8.16
CA MET A 106 -11.89 -6.57 7.84
C MET A 106 -12.35 -5.63 6.71
N LEU A 107 -13.02 -6.16 5.67
CA LEU A 107 -13.60 -5.36 4.60
C LEU A 107 -14.66 -4.38 5.11
N ALA A 108 -15.57 -4.83 5.97
CA ALA A 108 -16.58 -3.96 6.58
C ALA A 108 -15.95 -2.83 7.39
N ARG A 109 -14.98 -3.16 8.25
CA ARG A 109 -14.23 -2.16 9.04
C ARG A 109 -13.47 -1.17 8.15
N TRP A 110 -12.89 -1.66 7.05
CA TRP A 110 -12.23 -0.79 6.09
C TRP A 110 -13.21 0.17 5.43
N MET A 111 -14.39 -0.30 5.00
CA MET A 111 -15.38 0.54 4.33
C MET A 111 -15.91 1.67 5.23
N GLU A 112 -16.14 1.36 6.50
CA GLU A 112 -16.48 2.36 7.52
C GLU A 112 -15.34 3.37 7.68
N ARG A 113 -14.12 2.88 7.94
CA ARG A 113 -12.96 3.74 8.19
C ARG A 113 -12.59 4.62 6.99
N ARG A 114 -12.71 4.10 5.77
CA ARG A 114 -12.51 4.85 4.52
C ARG A 114 -13.48 6.04 4.43
N THR A 115 -14.74 5.83 4.80
CA THR A 115 -15.77 6.88 4.79
C THR A 115 -15.47 7.96 5.82
N GLU A 116 -15.05 7.57 7.02
CA GLU A 116 -14.58 8.51 8.05
C GLU A 116 -13.39 9.34 7.58
N LEU A 117 -12.35 8.70 7.03
CA LEU A 117 -11.14 9.37 6.54
C LEU A 117 -11.45 10.36 5.43
N ARG A 118 -12.28 9.98 4.45
CA ARG A 118 -12.72 10.88 3.36
C ARG A 118 -13.44 12.11 3.90
N THR A 119 -14.29 11.91 4.92
CA THR A 119 -15.05 12.99 5.54
C THR A 119 -14.14 13.91 6.36
N SER A 120 -13.25 13.34 7.18
CA SER A 120 -12.36 14.12 8.06
C SER A 120 -11.29 14.89 7.30
N LEU A 121 -10.74 14.30 6.24
CA LEU A 121 -9.69 14.90 5.43
C LEU A 121 -10.25 15.71 4.24
N GLN A 122 -11.56 15.63 3.99
CA GLN A 122 -12.22 16.28 2.85
C GLN A 122 -11.51 16.00 1.52
N THR A 123 -11.16 14.74 1.26
CA THR A 123 -10.43 14.32 0.05
C THR A 123 -10.83 12.92 -0.38
N GLY A 124 -10.83 12.68 -1.69
CA GLY A 124 -10.97 11.35 -2.29
C GLY A 124 -9.66 10.55 -2.35
N VAL A 125 -8.52 11.23 -2.15
CA VAL A 125 -7.17 10.67 -2.20
C VAL A 125 -6.64 10.53 -0.78
N LEU A 126 -6.50 9.28 -0.32
CA LEU A 126 -6.15 9.00 1.06
C LEU A 126 -4.65 8.70 1.19
N PRO A 127 -3.93 9.35 2.11
CA PRO A 127 -2.52 9.07 2.37
C PRO A 127 -2.37 7.73 3.11
N ILE A 128 -1.45 6.87 2.64
CA ILE A 128 -1.31 5.48 3.13
C ILE A 128 -1.06 5.37 4.64
N GLY A 129 -0.33 6.33 5.23
CA GLY A 129 -0.03 6.36 6.66
C GLY A 129 -1.25 6.57 7.54
N SER A 130 -2.34 7.15 7.00
CA SER A 130 -3.59 7.35 7.75
C SER A 130 -4.43 6.09 7.93
N PHE A 131 -4.04 4.97 7.31
CA PHE A 131 -4.83 3.74 7.29
C PHE A 131 -4.54 2.95 8.56
N ASN A 132 -5.34 3.14 9.60
CA ASN A 132 -5.28 2.33 10.83
C ASN A 132 -6.08 1.02 10.74
N VAL A 133 -6.76 0.82 9.62
CA VAL A 133 -7.42 -0.43 9.19
C VAL A 133 -7.03 -0.60 7.73
N GLY A 134 -6.52 -1.76 7.34
CA GLY A 134 -6.05 -1.98 5.98
C GLY A 134 -6.29 -3.41 5.49
N LEU A 135 -6.66 -3.52 4.21
CA LEU A 135 -6.74 -4.77 3.47
C LEU A 135 -5.35 -5.18 3.01
N SER A 136 -5.22 -6.39 2.49
CA SER A 136 -3.95 -6.95 2.01
C SER A 136 -3.22 -6.03 1.04
N ARG A 137 -3.93 -5.44 0.07
CA ARG A 137 -3.40 -4.45 -0.86
C ARG A 137 -2.77 -3.21 -0.20
N HIS A 138 -3.38 -2.69 0.87
CA HIS A 138 -2.84 -1.55 1.63
C HIS A 138 -1.60 -1.96 2.41
N ARG A 139 -1.67 -3.13 3.06
CA ARG A 139 -0.57 -3.69 3.84
C ARG A 139 0.63 -3.96 2.96
N ALA A 140 0.41 -4.53 1.78
CA ALA A 140 1.48 -4.88 0.85
C ALA A 140 2.13 -3.63 0.23
N LEU A 141 1.35 -2.58 -0.07
CA LEU A 141 1.88 -1.29 -0.50
C LEU A 141 2.71 -0.63 0.61
N LEU A 142 2.19 -0.55 1.84
CA LEU A 142 2.94 0.03 2.95
C LEU A 142 4.22 -0.76 3.23
N PHE A 143 4.17 -2.09 3.23
CA PHE A 143 5.36 -2.92 3.39
C PHE A 143 6.39 -2.63 2.30
N LYS A 144 5.98 -2.54 1.03
CA LYS A 144 6.87 -2.18 -0.08
C LYS A 144 7.54 -0.81 0.13
N VAL A 145 6.77 0.19 0.57
CA VAL A 145 7.31 1.53 0.88
C VAL A 145 8.36 1.47 1.99
N LEU A 146 8.10 0.73 3.07
CA LEU A 146 9.06 0.57 4.17
C LEU A 146 10.31 -0.19 3.74
N ALA A 147 10.15 -1.28 2.97
CA ALA A 147 11.24 -2.07 2.43
C ALA A 147 12.13 -1.24 1.49
N ASP A 148 11.54 -0.45 0.60
CA ASP A 148 12.26 0.43 -0.32
C ASP A 148 13.08 1.48 0.45
N LYS A 149 12.54 2.04 1.54
CA LYS A 149 13.26 3.01 2.39
C LYS A 149 14.54 2.44 2.99
N ILE A 150 14.53 1.17 3.38
CA ILE A 150 15.68 0.48 3.96
C ILE A 150 16.50 -0.30 2.91
N LYS A 151 16.17 -0.15 1.62
CA LYS A 151 16.82 -0.83 0.49
C LYS A 151 16.75 -2.36 0.54
N MET A 152 15.72 -2.92 1.17
CA MET A 152 15.47 -4.36 1.16
C MET A 152 14.90 -4.79 -0.21
N PRO A 153 15.44 -5.82 -0.87
CA PRO A 153 14.89 -6.36 -2.11
C PRO A 153 13.47 -6.91 -1.92
N CYS A 154 12.47 -6.15 -2.35
CA CYS A 154 11.06 -6.47 -2.19
C CYS A 154 10.31 -6.19 -3.50
N ARG A 155 9.56 -7.17 -3.97
CA ARG A 155 8.62 -7.05 -5.08
C ARG A 155 7.20 -6.97 -4.53
N LEU A 156 6.34 -6.16 -5.12
CA LEU A 156 4.89 -6.13 -4.86
C LEU A 156 4.18 -6.68 -6.09
N VAL A 157 3.29 -7.65 -5.90
CA VAL A 157 2.45 -8.20 -6.98
C VAL A 157 0.99 -8.16 -6.57
N LYS A 158 0.11 -7.94 -7.56
CA LYS A 158 -1.34 -7.88 -7.40
C LYS A 158 -2.05 -8.88 -8.30
N GLY A 159 -3.27 -9.20 -7.91
CA GLY A 159 -4.21 -9.89 -8.77
C GLY A 159 -4.15 -11.40 -8.68
N SER A 160 -5.20 -12.01 -9.23
CA SER A 160 -5.52 -13.42 -9.10
C SER A 160 -4.44 -14.36 -9.64
N HIS A 161 -3.64 -13.91 -10.60
CA HIS A 161 -2.49 -14.67 -11.10
C HIS A 161 -1.49 -15.03 -9.99
N TYR A 162 -1.36 -14.19 -8.95
CA TYR A 162 -0.43 -14.40 -7.85
C TYR A 162 -1.10 -14.84 -6.54
N THR A 163 -2.34 -14.40 -6.30
CA THR A 163 -3.02 -14.56 -5.01
C THR A 163 -4.27 -15.44 -5.08
N GLY A 164 -4.78 -15.72 -6.29
CA GLY A 164 -6.11 -16.29 -6.50
C GLY A 164 -7.27 -15.31 -6.32
N ILE A 165 -7.02 -14.05 -5.92
CA ILE A 165 -8.02 -13.02 -5.67
C ILE A 165 -7.64 -11.73 -6.43
N GLU A 166 -8.55 -11.18 -7.23
CA GLU A 166 -8.29 -10.04 -8.12
C GLU A 166 -7.81 -8.77 -7.39
N ASP A 167 -8.39 -8.47 -6.24
CA ASP A 167 -8.07 -7.26 -5.46
C ASP A 167 -6.99 -7.47 -4.38
N ASP A 168 -6.34 -8.63 -4.38
CA ASP A 168 -5.35 -9.00 -3.38
C ASP A 168 -3.92 -8.67 -3.85
N ALA A 169 -3.02 -8.45 -2.90
CA ALA A 169 -1.63 -8.15 -3.18
C ALA A 169 -0.70 -8.75 -2.13
N VAL A 170 0.48 -9.17 -2.57
CA VAL A 170 1.50 -9.77 -1.71
C VAL A 170 2.88 -9.22 -2.03
N ASN A 171 3.76 -9.25 -1.03
CA ASN A 171 5.17 -8.94 -1.20
C ASN A 171 5.99 -10.21 -1.35
N ILE A 172 6.99 -10.18 -2.22
CA ILE A 172 7.97 -11.26 -2.39
C ILE A 172 9.35 -10.68 -2.06
N ILE A 173 10.00 -11.24 -1.05
CA ILE A 173 11.28 -10.75 -0.52
C ILE A 173 12.37 -11.71 -0.98
N LYS A 174 13.49 -11.18 -1.49
CA LYS A 174 14.69 -11.98 -1.69
C LYS A 174 15.50 -11.94 -0.40
N LEU A 175 15.71 -13.10 0.19
CA LEU A 175 16.69 -13.27 1.24
C LEU A 175 18.07 -13.39 0.57
N GLU A 176 19.07 -12.72 1.11
CA GLU A 176 20.44 -12.98 0.70
C GLU A 176 20.77 -14.42 1.10
N ASP A 177 21.25 -15.23 0.15
CA ASP A 177 21.73 -16.58 0.41
C ASP A 177 22.95 -16.42 1.34
N GLU A 178 22.94 -17.01 2.54
CA GLU A 178 24.08 -17.04 3.48
C GLU A 178 25.21 -17.93 2.91
N ARG A 179 25.66 -17.66 1.68
CA ARG A 179 26.85 -18.27 1.11
C ARG A 179 28.07 -17.44 1.48
N LEU A 180 28.50 -17.61 2.73
CA LEU A 180 29.88 -17.37 3.16
C LEU A 180 30.46 -18.68 3.70
#